data_AF-A0AAD5NHU7-F1
#
_entry.id   AF-A0AAD5NHU7-F1
#
_cell.length_a   1.000
_cell.length_b   1.000
_cell.length_c   1.000
_cell.angle_alpha   90.00
_cell.angle_beta   90.00
_cell.angle_gamma   90.00
#
_symmetry.space_group_name_H-M   'P 1'
#
loop_
_entity.id
_entity.type
_entity.pdbx_description
1 polymer ?
#
loop_
_entity_poly.entity_id
_entity_poly.type
_entity_poly.pdbx_seq_one_letter_code
_entity_poly.pdbx_strand_id
1 'polypeptide(L)'
;MQLGKEQFRESLTVFSSSLQLDISRRDQIEHGKRLSNLNSLRHPGFWVEKSLTFIRKPNRTSSKSCTDEITYISLVSMQKTISLFNHKCLFHFLSGMLKEITVVLLIVLLAWIYQISQPPTTNICGSPGGPAITAPRIKLRDGRHLAYKEHGLSKDLAKHKIIFIHGFTSSRHDAVIAAYLSQDVVEELGVYVVSFDRPGYGESDPDPNRTMKSLAMDVEQLADQLGLGSKFYVVGSSMGGQAIWGCLRYIPHRLAGATLLAPVINYWWPGFPAKLSQKAYYQQLAQDQWALRVARYTPWLTHWWNTQKLFPPSSVIAGRPENFAPQDIQLMSKKIAQKQQHKGEPVKQGVYESLHRDLMIGFGSWEFDPMDLENPFPEGGGSVHIWQGDEDRLVPVILQRYISEKLPWIQYHELPGSGHLFPHADGMCEAILKVLLLDQKVALSSTENL
;
A
#
# COMPACT_ATOMS: atom_id res chain seq x y z
N MET A 1 -14.88 18.69 34.10
CA MET A 1 -15.06 17.23 34.37
C MET A 1 -16.44 16.68 33.98
N GLN A 2 -17.39 17.50 33.52
CA GLN A 2 -18.69 17.03 32.99
C GLN A 2 -18.71 16.80 31.46
N LEU A 3 -17.92 17.55 30.66
CA LEU A 3 -17.84 17.34 29.21
C LEU A 3 -17.28 15.96 28.79
N GLY A 4 -16.38 15.37 29.57
CA GLY A 4 -15.77 14.08 29.23
C GLY A 4 -16.68 12.86 29.43
N LYS A 5 -17.77 12.99 30.20
CA LYS A 5 -18.70 11.88 30.44
C LYS A 5 -19.74 11.71 29.33
N GLU A 6 -20.13 12.80 28.67
CA GLU A 6 -21.05 12.75 27.52
C GLU A 6 -20.35 12.23 26.27
N GLN A 7 -19.11 12.67 26.01
CA GLN A 7 -18.29 12.18 24.89
C GLN A 7 -17.96 10.68 25.00
N PHE A 8 -17.81 10.16 26.22
CA PHE A 8 -17.62 8.73 26.49
C PHE A 8 -18.90 7.91 26.27
N ARG A 9 -20.07 8.47 26.61
CA ARG A 9 -21.38 7.83 26.37
C ARG A 9 -21.72 7.78 24.87
N GLU A 10 -21.44 8.83 24.11
CA GLU A 10 -21.64 8.83 22.66
C GLU A 10 -20.74 7.81 21.96
N SER A 11 -19.47 7.73 22.37
CA SER A 11 -18.50 6.76 21.81
C SER A 11 -18.90 5.30 22.05
N LEU A 12 -19.44 4.98 23.24
CA LEU A 12 -19.94 3.64 23.55
C LEU A 12 -21.22 3.28 22.77
N THR A 13 -22.07 4.28 22.49
CA THR A 13 -23.33 4.08 21.75
C THR A 13 -23.08 3.81 20.26
N VAL A 14 -22.10 4.50 19.67
CA VAL A 14 -21.65 4.28 18.27
C VAL A 14 -20.95 2.93 18.13
N PHE A 15 -20.15 2.53 19.12
CA PHE A 15 -19.48 1.22 19.14
C PHE A 15 -20.48 0.06 19.24
N SER A 16 -21.48 0.16 20.11
CA SER A 16 -22.56 -0.83 20.25
C SER A 16 -23.35 -0.99 18.94
N SER A 17 -23.70 0.12 18.29
CA SER A 17 -24.50 0.11 17.06
C SER A 17 -23.74 -0.51 15.88
N SER A 18 -22.44 -0.25 15.80
CA SER A 18 -21.56 -0.82 14.75
C SER A 18 -21.34 -2.32 14.95
N LEU A 19 -21.19 -2.77 16.20
CA LEU A 19 -21.04 -4.19 16.53
C LEU A 19 -22.32 -4.99 16.23
N GLN A 20 -23.50 -4.41 16.48
CA GLN A 20 -24.78 -5.04 16.21
C GLN A 20 -25.08 -5.17 14.70
N LEU A 21 -24.65 -4.20 13.89
CA LEU A 21 -24.74 -4.26 12.43
C LEU A 21 -23.82 -5.35 11.83
N ASP A 22 -22.63 -5.55 12.42
CA ASP A 22 -21.67 -6.57 11.96
C ASP A 22 -22.07 -7.99 12.38
N ILE A 23 -22.67 -8.16 13.57
CA ILE A 23 -23.23 -9.45 14.02
C ILE A 23 -24.45 -9.84 13.16
N SER A 24 -25.35 -8.89 12.86
CA SER A 24 -26.51 -9.14 11.99
C SER A 24 -26.11 -9.50 10.55
N ARG A 25 -25.02 -8.90 10.03
CA ARG A 25 -24.44 -9.29 8.72
C ARG A 25 -23.79 -10.68 8.74
N ARG A 26 -23.13 -11.07 9.83
CA ARG A 26 -22.55 -12.41 9.96
C ARG A 26 -23.60 -13.51 10.11
N ASP A 27 -24.67 -13.26 10.86
CA ASP A 27 -25.76 -14.24 11.04
C ASP A 27 -26.53 -14.49 9.73
N GLN A 28 -26.69 -13.48 8.87
CA GLN A 28 -27.27 -13.70 7.53
C GLN A 28 -26.36 -14.49 6.57
N ILE A 29 -25.03 -14.39 6.73
CA ILE A 29 -24.06 -15.14 5.92
C ILE A 29 -23.91 -16.59 6.41
N GLU A 30 -24.05 -16.85 7.71
CA GLU A 30 -24.02 -18.21 8.27
C GLU A 30 -25.34 -18.97 8.09
N HIS A 31 -26.50 -18.30 8.17
CA HIS A 31 -27.79 -18.95 7.89
C HIS A 31 -27.98 -19.36 6.43
N GLY A 32 -27.33 -18.67 5.47
CA GLY A 32 -27.32 -19.05 4.06
C GLY A 32 -26.44 -20.26 3.70
N LYS A 33 -25.56 -20.70 4.61
CA LYS A 33 -24.61 -21.81 4.39
C LYS A 33 -24.92 -23.09 5.17
N ARG A 34 -26.01 -23.12 5.96
CA ARG A 34 -26.35 -24.25 6.85
C ARG A 34 -27.61 -25.04 6.49
N LEU A 35 -28.17 -24.85 5.29
CA LEU A 35 -29.35 -25.60 4.80
C LEU A 35 -29.06 -26.66 3.72
N SER A 36 -27.79 -26.96 3.45
CA SER A 36 -27.39 -28.03 2.55
C SER A 36 -26.33 -28.91 3.18
N ASN A 37 -26.67 -29.66 4.23
CA ASN A 37 -26.14 -31.00 4.49
C ASN A 37 -26.68 -31.60 5.79
N LEU A 38 -26.97 -32.91 5.71
CA LEU A 38 -27.16 -33.87 6.80
C LEU A 38 -28.56 -33.98 7.42
N ASN A 39 -29.44 -34.61 6.64
CA ASN A 39 -30.30 -35.67 7.16
C ASN A 39 -29.49 -36.95 7.34
N SER A 40 -29.57 -37.54 8.54
CA SER A 40 -29.43 -38.97 8.89
C SER A 40 -28.50 -39.21 10.09
N LEU A 41 -29.10 -39.48 11.25
CA LEU A 41 -29.01 -40.77 11.94
C LEU A 41 -29.72 -40.68 13.30
N ARG A 42 -30.52 -41.70 13.57
CA ARG A 42 -31.46 -41.84 14.69
C ARG A 42 -30.81 -42.59 15.87
N HIS A 43 -31.19 -42.18 17.09
CA HIS A 43 -31.59 -43.00 18.26
C HIS A 43 -30.52 -43.69 19.16
N PRO A 44 -30.84 -44.14 20.41
CA PRO A 44 -31.01 -43.29 21.61
C PRO A 44 -30.51 -43.93 22.95
N GLY A 45 -30.64 -43.22 24.08
CA GLY A 45 -30.76 -43.79 25.45
C GLY A 45 -29.48 -43.77 26.30
N PHE A 46 -29.50 -43.78 27.64
CA PHE A 46 -30.57 -43.87 28.65
C PHE A 46 -29.91 -43.51 30.02
N TRP A 47 -30.59 -42.66 30.82
CA TRP A 47 -30.76 -42.68 32.29
C TRP A 47 -29.71 -42.23 33.34
N VAL A 48 -30.30 -41.61 34.38
CA VAL A 48 -29.81 -41.05 35.63
C VAL A 48 -30.39 -41.88 36.79
N GLU A 49 -29.60 -42.27 37.80
CA GLU A 49 -30.03 -42.62 39.17
C GLU A 49 -28.78 -42.78 40.09
N LYS A 50 -28.55 -41.97 41.14
CA LYS A 50 -28.97 -42.04 42.56
C LYS A 50 -28.69 -43.36 43.33
N SER A 51 -28.01 -43.22 44.48
CA SER A 51 -28.27 -43.82 45.84
C SER A 51 -26.92 -44.10 46.55
N LEU A 52 -26.49 -43.42 47.62
CA LEU A 52 -26.91 -43.41 49.04
C LEU A 52 -27.09 -44.80 49.67
N THR A 53 -26.17 -45.16 50.58
CA THR A 53 -26.26 -46.34 51.45
C THR A 53 -26.01 -45.97 52.92
N PHE A 54 -26.96 -46.40 53.74
CA PHE A 54 -27.04 -46.38 55.20
C PHE A 54 -26.05 -47.36 55.86
N ILE A 55 -25.47 -47.02 57.02
CA ILE A 55 -25.04 -48.01 58.03
C ILE A 55 -25.52 -47.58 59.43
N ARG A 56 -26.15 -48.55 60.12
CA ARG A 56 -26.80 -48.52 61.43
C ARG A 56 -25.82 -48.41 62.62
N LYS A 57 -26.30 -47.78 63.71
CA LYS A 57 -25.81 -47.92 65.12
C LYS A 57 -26.23 -49.27 65.75
N PRO A 58 -25.64 -49.66 66.90
CA PRO A 58 -26.39 -49.50 68.17
C PRO A 58 -25.56 -49.09 69.43
N ASN A 59 -26.26 -48.39 70.35
CA ASN A 59 -26.26 -48.31 71.84
C ASN A 59 -25.09 -48.87 72.69
N ARG A 60 -24.75 -48.45 73.92
CA ARG A 60 -25.11 -47.48 75.00
C ARG A 60 -23.92 -47.61 76.01
N THR A 61 -23.39 -46.63 76.75
CA THR A 61 -23.84 -46.08 78.05
C THR A 61 -22.70 -45.23 78.66
N SER A 62 -23.08 -44.34 79.60
CA SER A 62 -22.32 -43.78 80.75
C SER A 62 -21.47 -42.51 80.60
N SER A 63 -22.06 -41.43 81.14
CA SER A 63 -21.52 -40.52 82.16
C SER A 63 -20.35 -39.58 81.88
N LYS A 64 -20.55 -38.35 82.37
CA LYS A 64 -19.62 -37.30 82.80
C LYS A 64 -19.30 -36.17 81.80
N SER A 65 -19.67 -34.98 82.28
CA SER A 65 -19.21 -33.62 81.97
C SER A 65 -18.31 -33.43 80.75
N CYS A 66 -18.83 -32.75 79.73
CA CYS A 66 -18.01 -32.07 78.73
C CYS A 66 -18.86 -30.97 78.07
N THR A 67 -19.19 -29.92 78.81
CA THR A 67 -19.94 -28.77 78.26
C THR A 67 -19.07 -27.55 77.94
N ASP A 68 -17.79 -27.54 78.32
CA ASP A 68 -16.92 -26.36 78.09
C ASP A 68 -15.82 -26.59 77.03
N GLU A 69 -15.51 -27.84 76.64
CA GLU A 69 -14.46 -28.13 75.64
C GLU A 69 -14.98 -28.31 74.21
N ILE A 70 -16.23 -28.77 74.04
CA ILE A 70 -16.85 -28.99 72.73
C ILE A 70 -17.22 -27.65 72.07
N THR A 71 -17.57 -26.64 72.87
CA THR A 71 -17.89 -25.29 72.38
C THR A 71 -16.64 -24.58 71.85
N TYR A 72 -15.48 -24.76 72.49
CA TYR A 72 -14.21 -24.16 72.09
C TYR A 72 -13.61 -24.81 70.84
N ILE A 73 -13.65 -26.14 70.73
CA ILE A 73 -13.15 -26.87 69.54
C ILE A 73 -14.07 -26.64 68.32
N SER A 74 -15.39 -26.48 68.52
CA SER A 74 -16.32 -26.12 67.46
C SER A 74 -16.10 -24.71 66.94
N LEU A 75 -15.81 -23.73 67.81
CA LEU A 75 -15.52 -22.35 67.42
C LEU A 75 -14.19 -22.21 66.67
N VAL A 76 -13.13 -22.91 67.10
CA VAL A 76 -11.80 -22.88 66.45
C VAL A 76 -11.82 -23.61 65.09
N SER A 77 -12.54 -24.73 64.98
CA SER A 77 -12.73 -25.46 63.72
C SER A 77 -13.61 -24.67 62.72
N MET A 78 -14.64 -23.99 63.21
CA MET A 78 -15.49 -23.11 62.41
C MET A 78 -14.74 -21.85 61.98
N GLN A 79 -13.90 -21.23 62.83
CA GLN A 79 -13.02 -20.11 62.46
C GLN A 79 -11.97 -20.50 61.41
N LYS A 80 -11.34 -21.68 61.53
CA LYS A 80 -10.39 -22.17 60.50
C LYS A 80 -11.07 -22.47 59.17
N THR A 81 -12.27 -23.06 59.21
CA THR A 81 -13.06 -23.34 58.00
C THR A 81 -13.55 -22.04 57.34
N ILE A 82 -14.01 -21.05 58.11
CA ILE A 82 -14.39 -19.72 57.62
C ILE A 82 -13.17 -18.97 57.07
N SER A 83 -12.01 -19.05 57.74
CA SER A 83 -10.76 -18.44 57.28
C SER A 83 -10.26 -19.06 55.96
N LEU A 84 -10.26 -20.39 55.83
CA LEU A 84 -9.87 -21.09 54.60
C LEU A 84 -10.86 -20.88 53.45
N PHE A 85 -12.16 -20.81 53.75
CA PHE A 85 -13.21 -20.50 52.78
C PHE A 85 -13.11 -19.04 52.32
N ASN A 86 -12.84 -18.11 53.24
CA ASN A 86 -12.57 -16.71 52.94
C ASN A 86 -11.30 -16.54 52.10
N HIS A 87 -10.22 -17.27 52.38
CA HIS A 87 -9.00 -17.21 51.57
C HIS A 87 -9.20 -17.80 50.16
N LYS A 88 -9.94 -18.90 50.00
CA LYS A 88 -10.24 -19.47 48.68
C LYS A 88 -11.22 -18.60 47.88
N CYS A 89 -12.27 -18.06 48.50
CA CYS A 89 -13.19 -17.11 47.87
C CYS A 89 -12.48 -15.80 47.50
N LEU A 90 -11.67 -15.25 48.40
CA LEU A 90 -10.87 -14.06 48.14
C LEU A 90 -9.85 -14.31 47.02
N PHE A 91 -9.21 -15.48 46.98
CA PHE A 91 -8.29 -15.85 45.90
C PHE A 91 -9.00 -16.02 44.54
N HIS A 92 -10.17 -16.68 44.50
CA HIS A 92 -10.98 -16.77 43.28
C HIS A 92 -11.51 -15.40 42.82
N PHE A 93 -11.93 -14.55 43.76
CA PHE A 93 -12.38 -13.19 43.51
C PHE A 93 -11.25 -12.29 42.99
N LEU A 94 -10.08 -12.30 43.64
CA LEU A 94 -8.88 -11.58 43.20
C LEU A 94 -8.35 -12.12 41.86
N SER A 95 -8.43 -13.43 41.62
CA SER A 95 -8.06 -14.04 40.33
C SER A 95 -9.01 -13.64 39.20
N GLY A 96 -10.32 -13.57 39.47
CA GLY A 96 -11.33 -13.05 38.54
C GLY A 96 -11.11 -11.58 38.21
N MET A 97 -10.92 -10.74 39.23
CA MET A 97 -10.57 -9.32 39.06
C MET A 97 -9.26 -9.11 38.30
N LEU A 98 -8.22 -9.91 38.57
CA LEU A 98 -6.96 -9.79 37.84
C LEU A 98 -7.12 -10.16 36.35
N LYS A 99 -7.95 -11.15 36.03
CA LYS A 99 -8.30 -11.48 34.63
C LYS A 99 -9.06 -10.33 33.95
N GLU A 100 -10.06 -9.76 34.62
CA GLU A 100 -10.81 -8.61 34.09
C GLU A 100 -9.91 -7.39 33.88
N ILE A 101 -9.06 -7.05 34.85
CA ILE A 101 -8.08 -5.96 34.73
C ILE A 101 -7.11 -6.23 33.57
N THR A 102 -6.62 -7.46 33.41
CA THR A 102 -5.72 -7.84 32.30
C THR A 102 -6.39 -7.66 30.95
N VAL A 103 -7.66 -8.07 30.82
CA VAL A 103 -8.45 -7.88 29.60
C VAL A 103 -8.66 -6.39 29.30
N VAL A 104 -9.02 -5.59 30.30
CA VAL A 104 -9.20 -4.13 30.14
C VAL A 104 -7.88 -3.47 29.73
N LEU A 105 -6.76 -3.81 30.37
CA LEU A 105 -5.44 -3.29 30.01
C LEU A 105 -5.05 -3.68 28.57
N LEU A 106 -5.36 -4.91 28.15
CA LEU A 106 -5.14 -5.34 26.78
C LEU A 106 -6.01 -4.53 25.79
N ILE A 107 -7.29 -4.31 26.09
CA ILE A 107 -8.18 -3.50 25.24
C ILE A 107 -7.68 -2.06 25.14
N VAL A 108 -7.28 -1.46 26.25
CA VAL A 108 -6.72 -0.08 26.28
C VAL A 108 -5.42 -0.02 25.49
N LEU A 109 -4.54 -1.01 25.64
CA LEU A 109 -3.30 -1.10 24.87
C LEU A 109 -3.58 -1.25 23.37
N LEU A 110 -4.52 -2.11 22.99
CA LEU A 110 -4.91 -2.30 21.59
C LEU A 110 -5.56 -1.05 21.00
N ALA A 111 -6.43 -0.36 21.75
CA ALA A 111 -7.02 0.90 21.34
C ALA A 111 -5.96 1.99 21.19
N TRP A 112 -4.98 2.04 22.09
CA TRP A 112 -3.87 2.98 22.00
C TRP A 112 -2.97 2.68 20.79
N ILE A 113 -2.60 1.40 20.56
CA ILE A 113 -1.87 0.96 19.38
C ILE A 113 -2.64 1.32 18.10
N TYR A 114 -3.95 1.07 18.09
CA TYR A 114 -4.80 1.43 16.96
C TYR A 114 -4.74 2.94 16.70
N GLN A 115 -4.95 3.78 17.73
CA GLN A 115 -4.90 5.23 17.59
C GLN A 115 -3.56 5.76 17.09
N ILE A 116 -2.43 5.28 17.64
CA ILE A 116 -1.10 5.71 17.18
C ILE A 116 -0.75 5.16 15.79
N SER A 117 -1.44 4.11 15.33
CA SER A 117 -1.25 3.54 14.00
C SER A 117 -2.03 4.27 12.91
N GLN A 118 -3.09 4.98 13.29
CA GLN A 118 -3.92 5.70 12.33
C GLN A 118 -3.13 6.87 11.72
N PRO A 119 -3.20 7.05 10.40
CA PRO A 119 -2.62 8.22 9.75
C PRO A 119 -3.34 9.50 10.19
N PRO A 120 -2.65 10.65 10.21
CA PRO A 120 -3.30 11.93 10.42
C PRO A 120 -4.29 12.23 9.29
N THR A 121 -5.27 13.08 9.57
CA THR A 121 -6.18 13.59 8.54
C THR A 121 -5.39 14.28 7.42
N THR A 122 -5.63 13.85 6.19
CA THR A 122 -4.97 14.38 5.00
C THR A 122 -5.32 15.86 4.81
N ASN A 123 -4.31 16.68 4.53
CA ASN A 123 -4.49 18.11 4.30
C ASN A 123 -4.79 18.32 2.80
N ILE A 124 -6.04 18.06 2.41
CA ILE A 124 -6.46 18.04 1.01
C ILE A 124 -6.30 19.43 0.39
N CYS A 125 -5.71 19.51 -0.80
CA CYS A 125 -5.55 20.77 -1.50
C CYS A 125 -6.93 21.38 -1.82
N GLY A 126 -7.16 22.64 -1.43
CA GLY A 126 -8.42 23.34 -1.63
C GLY A 126 -9.50 23.11 -0.57
N SER A 127 -9.30 22.24 0.41
CA SER A 127 -10.23 22.13 1.54
C SER A 127 -10.04 23.29 2.54
N PRO A 128 -11.03 23.61 3.41
CA PRO A 128 -10.83 24.59 4.48
C PRO A 128 -9.59 24.26 5.34
N GLY A 129 -8.62 25.18 5.40
CA GLY A 129 -7.34 24.99 6.10
C GLY A 129 -6.30 24.13 5.37
N GLY A 130 -6.62 23.60 4.19
CA GLY A 130 -5.71 22.84 3.34
C GLY A 130 -4.82 23.73 2.44
N PRO A 131 -3.80 23.16 1.79
CA PRO A 131 -2.94 23.90 0.86
C PRO A 131 -3.75 24.51 -0.30
N ALA A 132 -3.30 25.67 -0.79
CA ALA A 132 -3.92 26.31 -1.93
C ALA A 132 -3.70 25.51 -3.23
N ILE A 133 -4.68 25.58 -4.13
CA ILE A 133 -4.56 25.09 -5.50
C ILE A 133 -4.08 26.26 -6.36
N THR A 134 -3.01 26.03 -7.12
CA THR A 134 -2.43 26.98 -8.07
C THR A 134 -2.23 26.37 -9.46
N ALA A 135 -2.29 25.04 -9.58
CA ALA A 135 -2.16 24.33 -10.84
C ALA A 135 -3.42 24.42 -11.71
N PRO A 136 -3.28 24.37 -13.05
CA PRO A 136 -4.42 23.99 -13.89
C PRO A 136 -4.83 22.56 -13.55
N ARG A 137 -6.16 22.32 -13.54
CA ARG A 137 -6.73 21.02 -13.23
C ARG A 137 -7.86 20.66 -14.18
N ILE A 138 -7.98 19.38 -14.50
CA ILE A 138 -9.17 18.82 -15.15
C ILE A 138 -10.08 18.17 -14.11
N LYS A 139 -11.37 18.08 -14.41
CA LYS A 139 -12.34 17.36 -13.58
C LYS A 139 -12.64 16.00 -14.19
N LEU A 140 -12.49 14.96 -13.39
CA LEU A 140 -12.82 13.57 -13.73
C LEU A 140 -14.33 13.33 -13.58
N ARG A 141 -14.82 12.24 -14.18
CA ARG A 141 -16.24 11.86 -14.17
C ARG A 141 -16.78 11.59 -12.77
N ASP A 142 -15.93 11.13 -11.85
CA ASP A 142 -16.26 10.88 -10.45
C ASP A 142 -16.20 12.14 -9.57
N GLY A 143 -15.87 13.29 -10.16
CA GLY A 143 -15.81 14.58 -9.48
C GLY A 143 -14.43 14.96 -8.93
N ARG A 144 -13.46 14.04 -8.90
CA ARG A 144 -12.07 14.33 -8.52
C ARG A 144 -11.41 15.24 -9.56
N HIS A 145 -10.37 15.94 -9.16
CA HIS A 145 -9.55 16.78 -10.04
C HIS A 145 -8.14 16.22 -10.18
N LEU A 146 -7.58 16.31 -11.39
CA LEU A 146 -6.16 16.06 -11.62
C LEU A 146 -5.45 17.35 -11.97
N ALA A 147 -4.43 17.69 -11.18
CA ALA A 147 -3.50 18.77 -11.47
C ALA A 147 -2.45 18.32 -12.48
N TYR A 148 -2.18 19.18 -13.46
CA TYR A 148 -1.28 18.84 -14.56
C TYR A 148 -0.36 19.98 -14.96
N LYS A 149 0.63 19.67 -15.78
CA LYS A 149 1.58 20.61 -16.38
C LYS A 149 1.86 20.20 -17.82
N GLU A 150 1.78 21.18 -18.72
CA GLU A 150 2.06 21.01 -20.15
C GLU A 150 3.52 21.43 -20.45
N HIS A 151 4.17 20.72 -21.36
CA HIS A 151 5.54 20.95 -21.82
C HIS A 151 5.64 20.70 -23.33
N GLY A 152 6.64 21.29 -23.98
CA GLY A 152 6.87 21.15 -25.42
C GLY A 152 5.99 22.09 -26.25
N LEU A 153 5.61 21.64 -27.46
CA LEU A 153 4.74 22.41 -28.36
C LEU A 153 3.33 22.58 -27.80
N SER A 154 2.52 23.44 -28.42
CA SER A 154 1.07 23.43 -28.16
C SER A 154 0.44 22.15 -28.73
N LYS A 155 -0.64 21.69 -28.08
CA LYS A 155 -1.38 20.49 -28.48
C LYS A 155 -1.93 20.52 -29.91
N ASP A 156 -2.13 21.70 -30.48
CA ASP A 156 -2.66 21.90 -31.84
C ASP A 156 -1.57 21.79 -32.91
N LEU A 157 -0.30 22.03 -32.55
CA LEU A 157 0.86 21.92 -33.43
C LEU A 157 1.58 20.58 -33.30
N ALA A 158 1.44 19.91 -32.16
CA ALA A 158 2.13 18.67 -31.87
C ALA A 158 1.63 17.49 -32.72
N LYS A 159 2.58 16.75 -33.28
CA LYS A 159 2.35 15.47 -33.96
C LYS A 159 2.18 14.33 -32.95
N HIS A 160 2.98 14.35 -31.89
CA HIS A 160 3.00 13.31 -30.87
C HIS A 160 2.59 13.87 -29.52
N LYS A 161 1.55 13.27 -28.92
CA LYS A 161 1.00 13.68 -27.63
C LYS A 161 1.30 12.61 -26.60
N ILE A 162 1.99 13.01 -25.53
CA ILE A 162 2.56 12.10 -24.53
C ILE A 162 2.00 12.45 -23.16
N ILE A 163 1.49 11.45 -22.44
CA ILE A 163 1.20 11.57 -21.02
C ILE A 163 2.39 11.00 -20.24
N PHE A 164 3.00 11.82 -19.39
CA PHE A 164 4.08 11.41 -18.50
C PHE A 164 3.56 11.10 -17.09
N ILE A 165 3.81 9.89 -16.61
CA ILE A 165 3.46 9.43 -15.27
C ILE A 165 4.70 9.48 -14.38
N HIS A 166 4.68 10.36 -13.37
CA HIS A 166 5.83 10.55 -12.48
C HIS A 166 6.03 9.39 -11.49
N GLY A 167 7.27 9.24 -11.02
CA GLY A 167 7.67 8.23 -10.05
C GLY A 167 7.33 8.55 -8.59
N PHE A 168 7.88 7.73 -7.70
CA PHE A 168 7.77 7.90 -6.26
C PHE A 168 8.51 9.17 -5.80
N THR A 169 8.00 9.91 -4.81
CA THR A 169 8.55 11.21 -4.35
C THR A 169 8.68 12.29 -5.43
N SER A 170 7.86 12.21 -6.49
CA SER A 170 7.82 13.19 -7.58
C SER A 170 6.43 13.77 -7.79
N SER A 171 6.31 14.73 -8.71
CA SER A 171 5.09 15.46 -9.03
C SER A 171 4.98 15.76 -10.53
N ARG A 172 3.91 16.44 -10.94
CA ARG A 172 3.71 17.01 -12.28
C ARG A 172 4.89 17.86 -12.76
N HIS A 173 5.74 18.37 -11.87
CA HIS A 173 6.89 19.19 -12.24
C HIS A 173 8.11 18.38 -12.70
N ASP A 174 8.13 17.08 -12.45
CA ASP A 174 9.30 16.20 -12.64
C ASP A 174 9.23 15.36 -13.93
N ALA A 175 8.70 15.93 -15.01
CA ALA A 175 8.62 15.27 -16.31
C ALA A 175 10.01 15.10 -16.94
N VAL A 176 10.75 14.07 -16.54
CA VAL A 176 12.17 13.90 -16.90
C VAL A 176 12.40 13.94 -18.41
N ILE A 177 11.50 13.31 -19.18
CA ILE A 177 11.58 13.28 -20.65
C ILE A 177 11.39 14.64 -21.33
N ALA A 178 10.90 15.66 -20.62
CA ALA A 178 10.70 17.01 -21.13
C ALA A 178 11.69 18.02 -20.52
N ALA A 179 12.41 17.64 -19.46
CA ALA A 179 13.23 18.56 -18.68
C ALA A 179 14.52 19.01 -19.40
N TYR A 180 15.02 18.19 -20.32
CA TYR A 180 16.33 18.38 -20.96
C TYR A 180 16.29 18.30 -22.49
N LEU A 181 15.11 18.43 -23.10
CA LEU A 181 15.02 18.49 -24.56
C LEU A 181 15.40 19.88 -25.06
N SER A 182 16.20 19.94 -26.12
CA SER A 182 16.40 21.18 -26.86
C SER A 182 15.12 21.55 -27.62
N GLN A 183 14.95 22.84 -27.90
CA GLN A 183 13.83 23.33 -28.69
C GLN A 183 13.80 22.68 -30.09
N ASP A 184 14.97 22.52 -30.72
CA ASP A 184 15.10 21.88 -32.03
C ASP A 184 14.56 20.44 -32.03
N VAL A 185 14.87 19.66 -30.99
CA VAL A 185 14.36 18.28 -30.86
C VAL A 185 12.86 18.27 -30.60
N VAL A 186 12.35 19.21 -29.80
CA VAL A 186 10.92 19.35 -29.55
C VAL A 186 10.15 19.65 -30.84
N GLU A 187 10.70 20.52 -31.69
CA GLU A 187 10.12 20.88 -32.99
C GLU A 187 10.26 19.77 -34.04
N GLU A 188 11.43 19.14 -34.13
CA GLU A 188 11.71 18.00 -35.02
C GLU A 188 10.71 16.87 -34.77
N LEU A 189 10.61 16.45 -33.50
CA LEU A 189 9.71 15.37 -33.09
C LEU A 189 8.26 15.83 -32.99
N GLY A 190 7.99 17.14 -32.94
CA GLY A 190 6.65 17.68 -32.79
C GLY A 190 5.96 17.21 -31.51
N VAL A 191 6.65 17.25 -30.37
CA VAL A 191 6.17 16.65 -29.11
C VAL A 191 5.42 17.62 -28.22
N TYR A 192 4.26 17.15 -27.75
CA TYR A 192 3.51 17.68 -26.62
C TYR A 192 3.60 16.69 -25.47
N VAL A 193 4.03 17.14 -24.29
CA VAL A 193 4.06 16.31 -23.08
C VAL A 193 3.15 16.93 -22.04
N VAL A 194 2.25 16.15 -21.48
CA VAL A 194 1.52 16.50 -20.26
C VAL A 194 1.90 15.56 -19.13
N SER A 195 2.37 16.13 -18.03
CA SER A 195 2.57 15.41 -16.76
C SER A 195 1.47 15.80 -15.79
N PHE A 196 1.08 14.89 -14.90
CA PHE A 196 0.03 15.14 -13.92
C PHE A 196 0.43 14.60 -12.55
N ASP A 197 -0.08 15.21 -11.49
CA ASP A 197 0.05 14.64 -10.16
C ASP A 197 -0.87 13.42 -10.06
N ARG A 198 -0.30 12.26 -9.72
CA ARG A 198 -1.10 11.07 -9.46
C ARG A 198 -2.05 11.29 -8.27
N PRO A 199 -3.15 10.53 -8.14
CA PRO A 199 -4.09 10.72 -7.03
C PRO A 199 -3.39 10.73 -5.66
N GLY A 200 -3.62 11.79 -4.89
CA GLY A 200 -3.00 12.01 -3.57
C GLY A 200 -1.64 12.72 -3.59
N TYR A 201 -1.04 12.94 -4.76
CA TYR A 201 0.18 13.74 -4.93
C TYR A 201 -0.17 15.19 -5.29
N GLY A 202 0.74 16.12 -4.95
CA GLY A 202 0.64 17.52 -5.35
C GLY A 202 -0.74 18.10 -5.12
N GLU A 203 -1.37 18.57 -6.18
CA GLU A 203 -2.68 19.24 -6.15
C GLU A 203 -3.83 18.41 -6.75
N SER A 204 -3.59 17.14 -7.08
CA SER A 204 -4.63 16.21 -7.51
C SER A 204 -5.42 15.67 -6.33
N ASP A 205 -6.73 15.55 -6.49
CA ASP A 205 -7.59 15.00 -5.44
C ASP A 205 -7.19 13.53 -5.14
N PRO A 206 -7.24 13.12 -3.87
CA PRO A 206 -7.07 11.71 -3.49
C PRO A 206 -8.08 10.78 -4.16
N ASP A 207 -7.69 9.52 -4.40
CA ASP A 207 -8.61 8.44 -4.76
C ASP A 207 -8.77 7.50 -3.55
N PRO A 208 -9.90 7.57 -2.81
CA PRO A 208 -10.14 6.66 -1.69
C PRO A 208 -10.11 5.18 -2.11
N ASN A 209 -10.54 4.88 -3.35
CA ASN A 209 -10.64 3.53 -3.89
C ASN A 209 -9.52 3.24 -4.91
N ARG A 210 -8.35 3.88 -4.73
CA ARG A 210 -7.22 3.78 -5.66
C ARG A 210 -6.86 2.35 -6.01
N THR A 211 -6.78 2.09 -7.31
CA THR A 211 -6.31 0.82 -7.89
C THR A 211 -5.46 1.10 -9.13
N MET A 212 -4.81 0.07 -9.66
CA MET A 212 -4.14 0.17 -10.96
C MET A 212 -5.11 0.51 -12.10
N LYS A 213 -6.35 0.01 -11.99
CA LYS A 213 -7.43 0.31 -12.93
C LYS A 213 -7.86 1.76 -12.84
N SER A 214 -8.12 2.28 -11.64
CA SER A 214 -8.58 3.66 -11.49
C SER A 214 -7.55 4.65 -12.02
N LEU A 215 -6.25 4.43 -11.77
CA LEU A 215 -5.20 5.27 -12.35
C LEU A 215 -5.14 5.20 -13.90
N ALA A 216 -5.35 4.03 -14.49
CA ALA A 216 -5.42 3.91 -15.96
C ALA A 216 -6.63 4.67 -16.53
N MET A 217 -7.79 4.59 -15.87
CA MET A 217 -8.98 5.36 -16.27
C MET A 217 -8.79 6.87 -16.05
N ASP A 218 -8.01 7.27 -15.05
CA ASP A 218 -7.63 8.67 -14.82
C ASP A 218 -6.76 9.20 -15.95
N VAL A 219 -5.81 8.40 -16.43
CA VAL A 219 -4.96 8.72 -17.61
C VAL A 219 -5.80 8.86 -18.88
N GLU A 220 -6.75 7.95 -19.11
CA GLU A 220 -7.68 8.05 -20.25
C GLU A 220 -8.52 9.32 -20.19
N GLN A 221 -9.09 9.63 -19.02
CA GLN A 221 -9.90 10.84 -18.84
C GLN A 221 -9.08 12.12 -18.95
N LEU A 222 -7.83 12.13 -18.48
CA LEU A 222 -6.91 13.25 -18.69
C LEU A 222 -6.70 13.51 -20.18
N ALA A 223 -6.49 12.45 -20.97
CA ALA A 223 -6.34 12.56 -22.42
C ALA A 223 -7.61 13.12 -23.09
N ASP A 224 -8.78 12.63 -22.69
CA ASP A 224 -10.08 13.08 -23.23
C ASP A 224 -10.33 14.56 -22.91
N GLN A 225 -10.15 14.96 -21.65
CA GLN A 225 -10.43 16.33 -21.20
C GLN A 225 -9.49 17.36 -21.83
N LEU A 226 -8.24 16.97 -22.12
CA LEU A 226 -7.28 17.86 -22.78
C LEU A 226 -7.40 17.86 -24.32
N GLY A 227 -8.16 16.92 -24.89
CA GLY A 227 -8.33 16.78 -26.33
C GLY A 227 -7.10 16.17 -27.01
N LEU A 228 -6.49 15.15 -26.40
CA LEU A 228 -5.28 14.53 -26.95
C LEU A 228 -5.56 13.64 -28.17
N GLY A 229 -6.82 13.37 -28.48
CA GLY A 229 -7.23 12.56 -29.62
C GLY A 229 -7.54 11.10 -29.23
N SER A 230 -7.76 10.26 -30.25
CA SER A 230 -8.16 8.87 -30.06
C SER A 230 -7.05 8.01 -29.44
N LYS A 231 -5.79 8.27 -29.82
CA LYS A 231 -4.61 7.59 -29.29
C LYS A 231 -3.53 8.58 -28.85
N PHE A 232 -2.79 8.22 -27.83
CA PHE A 232 -1.67 8.99 -27.27
C PHE A 232 -0.57 8.06 -26.75
N TYR A 233 0.62 8.59 -26.53
CA TYR A 233 1.73 7.84 -25.95
C TYR A 233 1.74 7.97 -24.42
N VAL A 234 2.22 6.94 -23.73
CA VAL A 234 2.44 7.00 -22.27
C VAL A 234 3.90 6.75 -21.96
N VAL A 235 4.49 7.59 -21.10
CA VAL A 235 5.84 7.38 -20.59
C VAL A 235 5.82 7.48 -19.08
N GLY A 236 6.46 6.53 -18.40
CA GLY A 236 6.37 6.41 -16.95
C GLY A 236 7.74 6.11 -16.38
N SER A 237 8.12 6.82 -15.31
CA SER A 237 9.39 6.60 -14.63
C SER A 237 9.18 5.96 -13.27
N SER A 238 9.96 4.92 -12.94
CA SER A 238 9.94 4.26 -11.64
C SER A 238 8.55 3.74 -11.29
N MET A 239 7.94 4.22 -10.21
CA MET A 239 6.54 3.92 -9.86
C MET A 239 5.54 4.35 -10.95
N GLY A 240 5.85 5.40 -11.71
CA GLY A 240 5.07 5.77 -12.89
C GLY A 240 5.24 4.79 -14.06
N GLY A 241 6.41 4.16 -14.17
CA GLY A 241 6.62 3.05 -15.10
C GLY A 241 5.80 1.82 -14.69
N GLN A 242 5.74 1.50 -13.40
CA GLN A 242 4.86 0.45 -12.87
C GLN A 242 3.38 0.72 -13.21
N ALA A 243 2.94 1.98 -13.13
CA ALA A 243 1.58 2.38 -13.47
C ALA A 243 1.17 2.10 -14.92
N ILE A 244 2.14 2.07 -15.86
CA ILE A 244 1.87 1.79 -17.27
C ILE A 244 1.32 0.38 -17.48
N TRP A 245 1.65 -0.60 -16.63
CA TRP A 245 1.02 -1.93 -16.72
C TRP A 245 -0.50 -1.86 -16.59
N GLY A 246 -1.03 -0.95 -15.77
CA GLY A 246 -2.47 -0.68 -15.71
C GLY A 246 -3.00 -0.07 -17.01
N CYS A 247 -2.25 0.85 -17.62
CA CYS A 247 -2.63 1.46 -18.90
C CYS A 247 -2.68 0.40 -20.01
N LEU A 248 -1.66 -0.45 -20.11
CA LEU A 248 -1.58 -1.56 -21.07
C LEU A 248 -2.72 -2.56 -20.86
N ARG A 249 -3.13 -2.82 -19.61
CA ARG A 249 -4.23 -3.74 -19.31
C ARG A 249 -5.60 -3.17 -19.65
N TYR A 250 -5.87 -1.92 -19.27
CA TYR A 250 -7.24 -1.39 -19.20
C TYR A 250 -7.60 -0.41 -20.32
N ILE A 251 -6.61 0.26 -20.90
CA ILE A 251 -6.82 1.23 -21.98
C ILE A 251 -5.90 1.01 -23.20
N PRO A 252 -5.56 -0.25 -23.60
CA PRO A 252 -4.63 -0.47 -24.71
C PRO A 252 -5.13 0.15 -26.03
N HIS A 253 -6.45 0.22 -26.23
CA HIS A 253 -7.08 0.85 -27.40
C HIS A 253 -6.78 2.35 -27.53
N ARG A 254 -6.38 3.00 -26.44
CA ARG A 254 -6.02 4.43 -26.38
C ARG A 254 -4.53 4.69 -26.55
N LEU A 255 -3.70 3.65 -26.59
CA LEU A 255 -2.25 3.82 -26.65
C LEU A 255 -1.76 3.83 -28.11
N ALA A 256 -0.88 4.77 -28.42
CA ALA A 256 -0.06 4.78 -29.64
C ALA A 256 1.32 4.12 -29.41
N GLY A 257 1.74 4.06 -28.14
CA GLY A 257 2.99 3.43 -27.71
C GLY A 257 3.20 3.68 -26.22
N ALA A 258 4.09 2.90 -25.60
CA ALA A 258 4.36 3.00 -24.17
C ALA A 258 5.86 2.83 -23.87
N THR A 259 6.39 3.67 -22.97
CA THR A 259 7.76 3.52 -22.47
C THR A 259 7.79 3.50 -20.95
N LEU A 260 8.34 2.43 -20.39
CA LEU A 260 8.57 2.27 -18.97
C LEU A 260 10.06 2.47 -18.66
N LEU A 261 10.39 3.47 -17.84
CA LEU A 261 11.76 3.80 -17.43
C LEU A 261 12.00 3.30 -16.00
N ALA A 262 12.95 2.38 -15.82
CA ALA A 262 13.24 1.70 -14.55
C ALA A 262 11.97 1.30 -13.76
N PRO A 263 11.00 0.59 -14.36
CA PRO A 263 9.69 0.43 -13.74
C PRO A 263 9.76 -0.37 -12.44
N VAL A 264 9.16 0.16 -11.37
CA VAL A 264 9.10 -0.54 -10.07
C VAL A 264 8.38 -1.89 -10.21
N ILE A 265 8.89 -2.91 -9.52
CA ILE A 265 8.40 -4.27 -9.62
C ILE A 265 7.70 -4.68 -8.33
N ASN A 266 6.54 -5.31 -8.47
CA ASN A 266 5.91 -6.00 -7.35
C ASN A 266 6.43 -7.43 -7.29
N TYR A 267 7.22 -7.72 -6.25
CA TYR A 267 7.83 -9.04 -6.02
C TYR A 267 6.80 -10.17 -5.83
N TRP A 268 5.51 -9.85 -5.63
CA TRP A 268 4.44 -10.82 -5.44
C TRP A 268 3.61 -11.08 -6.70
N TRP A 269 4.01 -10.60 -7.87
CA TRP A 269 3.39 -11.00 -9.14
C TRP A 269 3.55 -12.51 -9.39
N PRO A 270 2.45 -13.29 -9.51
CA PRO A 270 2.47 -14.74 -9.66
C PRO A 270 3.27 -15.30 -10.85
N GLY A 271 3.41 -14.53 -11.92
CA GLY A 271 4.13 -14.94 -13.13
C GLY A 271 5.64 -15.05 -12.93
N PHE A 272 6.19 -14.51 -11.84
CA PHE A 272 7.60 -14.70 -11.52
C PHE A 272 7.86 -16.08 -10.91
N PRO A 273 8.95 -16.76 -11.31
CA PRO A 273 9.46 -17.90 -10.58
C PRO A 273 9.79 -17.49 -9.15
N ALA A 274 9.24 -18.19 -8.16
CA ALA A 274 9.35 -17.81 -6.74
C ALA A 274 10.81 -17.61 -6.28
N LYS A 275 11.74 -18.45 -6.74
CA LYS A 275 13.17 -18.32 -6.44
C LYS A 275 13.80 -17.05 -7.04
N LEU A 276 13.38 -16.67 -8.25
CA LEU A 276 13.89 -15.49 -8.93
C LEU A 276 13.40 -14.21 -8.25
N SER A 277 12.09 -14.13 -7.99
CA SER A 277 11.51 -13.00 -7.24
C SER A 277 12.12 -12.89 -5.85
N GLN A 278 12.27 -14.00 -5.13
CA GLN A 278 12.92 -14.03 -3.82
C GLN A 278 14.37 -13.50 -3.89
N LYS A 279 15.16 -13.93 -4.87
CA LYS A 279 16.53 -13.44 -5.07
C LYS A 279 16.57 -11.92 -5.25
N ALA A 280 15.70 -11.38 -6.11
CA ALA A 280 15.62 -9.93 -6.35
C ALA A 280 15.18 -9.18 -5.08
N TYR A 281 14.16 -9.69 -4.41
CA TYR A 281 13.61 -9.10 -3.21
C TYR A 281 14.66 -8.95 -2.10
N TYR A 282 15.53 -9.94 -1.92
CA TYR A 282 16.60 -9.92 -0.90
C TYR A 282 17.83 -9.09 -1.30
N GLN A 283 17.90 -8.52 -2.51
CA GLN A 283 18.91 -7.52 -2.86
C GLN A 283 18.62 -6.15 -2.25
N GLN A 284 17.37 -5.90 -1.87
CA GLN A 284 16.96 -4.66 -1.19
C GLN A 284 17.51 -4.61 0.25
N LEU A 285 17.63 -3.40 0.78
CA LEU A 285 17.95 -3.20 2.20
C LEU A 285 16.90 -3.84 3.10
N ALA A 286 17.32 -4.32 4.27
CA ALA A 286 16.43 -5.02 5.20
C ALA A 286 15.21 -4.18 5.61
N GLN A 287 15.38 -2.86 5.78
CA GLN A 287 14.26 -1.96 6.08
C GLN A 287 13.22 -1.90 4.96
N ASP A 288 13.63 -1.97 3.69
CA ASP A 288 12.71 -1.93 2.54
C ASP A 288 11.98 -3.24 2.39
N GLN A 289 12.68 -4.37 2.56
CA GLN A 289 12.03 -5.68 2.64
C GLN A 289 10.86 -5.65 3.64
N TRP A 290 11.09 -5.15 4.85
CA TRP A 290 10.02 -5.06 5.83
C TRP A 290 8.95 -4.01 5.47
N ALA A 291 9.31 -2.82 5.00
CA ALA A 291 8.34 -1.81 4.59
C ALA A 291 7.39 -2.33 3.50
N LEU A 292 7.93 -3.08 2.52
CA LEU A 292 7.14 -3.71 1.47
C LEU A 292 6.27 -4.85 1.99
N ARG A 293 6.77 -5.70 2.92
CA ARG A 293 5.94 -6.72 3.59
C ARG A 293 4.76 -6.09 4.33
N VAL A 294 4.98 -4.97 5.02
CA VAL A 294 3.89 -4.26 5.70
C VAL A 294 2.89 -3.70 4.70
N ALA A 295 3.35 -3.02 3.64
CA ALA A 295 2.47 -2.53 2.58
C ALA A 295 1.64 -3.64 1.92
N ARG A 296 2.23 -4.84 1.77
CA ARG A 296 1.58 -6.01 1.18
C ARG A 296 0.55 -6.68 2.11
N TYR A 297 0.97 -7.02 3.32
CA TYR A 297 0.22 -7.95 4.19
C TYR A 297 -0.57 -7.26 5.29
N THR A 298 -0.15 -6.08 5.73
CA THR A 298 -0.82 -5.29 6.76
C THR A 298 -0.84 -3.81 6.36
N PRO A 299 -1.49 -3.46 5.23
CA PRO A 299 -1.42 -2.12 4.65
C PRO A 299 -1.90 -1.01 5.59
N TRP A 300 -2.81 -1.33 6.52
CA TRP A 300 -3.26 -0.39 7.54
C TRP A 300 -2.14 0.08 8.50
N LEU A 301 -1.03 -0.66 8.60
CA LEU A 301 0.16 -0.29 9.38
C LEU A 301 1.22 0.46 8.56
N THR A 302 1.05 0.65 7.25
CA THR A 302 2.10 1.24 6.40
C THR A 302 2.48 2.65 6.84
N HIS A 303 1.52 3.45 7.31
CA HIS A 303 1.81 4.76 7.87
C HIS A 303 2.74 4.66 9.08
N TRP A 304 2.26 3.97 10.12
CA TRP A 304 2.99 3.81 11.37
C TRP A 304 4.40 3.26 11.14
N TRP A 305 4.53 2.22 10.32
CA TRP A 305 5.81 1.57 10.03
C TRP A 305 6.86 2.56 9.51
N ASN A 306 6.44 3.50 8.65
CA ASN A 306 7.32 4.46 8.01
C ASN A 306 7.48 5.79 8.77
N THR A 307 6.74 6.01 9.87
CA THR A 307 6.81 7.26 10.66
C THR A 307 7.29 7.07 12.09
N GLN A 308 7.25 5.84 12.62
CA GLN A 308 7.83 5.51 13.92
C GLN A 308 9.35 5.76 13.97
N LYS A 309 9.94 5.79 15.18
CA LYS A 309 11.36 6.13 15.42
C LYS A 309 12.22 5.00 16.02
N LEU A 310 11.64 3.84 16.26
CA LEU A 310 12.29 2.64 16.83
C LEU A 310 13.24 1.96 15.84
N PHE A 311 12.96 2.06 14.54
CA PHE A 311 13.80 1.53 13.47
C PHE A 311 13.71 2.39 12.19
N PRO A 312 14.66 2.28 11.25
CA PRO A 312 14.62 3.05 10.01
C PRO A 312 13.36 2.77 9.17
N PRO A 313 12.72 3.81 8.59
CA PRO A 313 11.63 3.61 7.63
C PRO A 313 12.20 3.09 6.29
N SER A 314 11.35 2.97 5.26
CA SER A 314 11.85 2.70 3.91
C SER A 314 13.02 3.63 3.55
N SER A 315 14.08 3.06 3.00
CA SER A 315 15.27 3.80 2.59
C SER A 315 14.96 4.82 1.49
N VAL A 316 13.98 4.54 0.65
CA VAL A 316 13.51 5.42 -0.44
C VAL A 316 12.82 6.65 0.15
N ILE A 317 11.96 6.46 1.17
CA ILE A 317 11.32 7.55 1.90
C ILE A 317 12.37 8.37 2.67
N ALA A 318 13.34 7.70 3.29
CA ALA A 318 14.42 8.35 4.02
C ALA A 318 15.47 9.03 3.11
N GLY A 319 15.42 8.82 1.79
CA GLY A 319 16.37 9.39 0.84
C GLY A 319 17.81 8.89 1.05
N ARG A 320 17.98 7.61 1.37
CA ARG A 320 19.29 7.02 1.69
C ARG A 320 20.22 6.97 0.47
N PRO A 321 21.51 7.36 0.61
CA PRO A 321 22.46 7.37 -0.50
C PRO A 321 22.80 5.97 -1.02
N GLU A 322 22.63 4.92 -0.21
CA GLU A 322 22.90 3.53 -0.59
C GLU A 322 22.02 3.04 -1.76
N ASN A 323 20.91 3.74 -2.02
CA ASN A 323 19.99 3.46 -3.12
C ASN A 323 20.50 3.89 -4.50
N PHE A 324 21.63 4.59 -4.57
CA PHE A 324 22.10 5.20 -5.79
C PHE A 324 23.39 4.53 -6.26
N ALA A 325 23.45 4.20 -7.56
CA ALA A 325 24.66 3.75 -8.23
C ALA A 325 25.66 4.91 -8.40
N PRO A 326 26.94 4.64 -8.73
CA PRO A 326 27.91 5.70 -8.99
C PRO A 326 27.44 6.75 -10.02
N GLN A 327 26.82 6.33 -11.12
CA GLN A 327 26.24 7.24 -12.12
C GLN A 327 25.12 8.10 -11.53
N ASP A 328 24.24 7.52 -10.70
CA ASP A 328 23.16 8.26 -10.04
C ASP A 328 23.70 9.40 -9.15
N ILE A 329 24.83 9.16 -8.48
CA ILE A 329 25.49 10.18 -7.65
C ILE A 329 25.96 11.35 -8.52
N GLN A 330 26.50 11.07 -9.71
CA GLN A 330 26.92 12.11 -10.67
C GLN A 330 25.74 12.92 -11.21
N LEU A 331 24.61 12.27 -11.45
CA LEU A 331 23.37 12.88 -11.95
C LEU A 331 22.55 13.59 -10.86
N MET A 332 22.89 13.38 -9.58
CA MET A 332 22.13 13.88 -8.44
C MET A 332 22.00 15.40 -8.44
N SER A 333 23.03 16.13 -8.86
CA SER A 333 23.02 17.60 -8.92
C SER A 333 21.94 18.11 -9.89
N LYS A 334 21.81 17.51 -11.07
CA LYS A 334 20.77 17.83 -12.07
C LYS A 334 19.38 17.56 -11.52
N LYS A 335 19.18 16.40 -10.88
CA LYS A 335 17.91 16.04 -10.23
C LYS A 335 17.55 17.00 -9.10
N ILE A 336 18.51 17.36 -8.26
CA ILE A 336 18.31 18.33 -7.18
C ILE A 336 17.90 19.67 -7.78
N ALA A 337 18.65 20.19 -8.77
CA ALA A 337 18.36 21.46 -9.43
C ALA A 337 16.93 21.51 -10.00
N GLN A 338 16.49 20.44 -10.66
CA GLN A 338 15.12 20.31 -11.17
C GLN A 338 14.06 20.40 -10.05
N LYS A 339 14.33 19.76 -8.91
CA LYS A 339 13.38 19.68 -7.78
C LYS A 339 13.37 20.91 -6.87
N GLN A 340 14.42 21.75 -6.87
CA GLN A 340 14.56 22.85 -5.91
C GLN A 340 13.34 23.79 -5.87
N GLN A 341 12.79 24.14 -7.04
CA GLN A 341 11.67 25.08 -7.15
C GLN A 341 10.34 24.52 -6.62
N HIS A 342 10.20 23.20 -6.53
CA HIS A 342 8.95 22.52 -6.18
C HIS A 342 9.14 21.58 -4.99
N LYS A 343 10.04 21.95 -4.07
CA LYS A 343 10.34 21.17 -2.87
C LYS A 343 9.08 21.00 -2.02
N GLY A 344 8.76 19.75 -1.69
CA GLY A 344 7.59 19.40 -0.88
C GLY A 344 6.30 19.16 -1.67
N GLU A 345 6.27 19.48 -2.97
CA GLU A 345 5.11 19.25 -3.83
C GLU A 345 4.61 17.78 -3.80
N PRO A 346 5.48 16.74 -3.86
CA PRO A 346 5.02 15.34 -3.84
C PRO A 346 4.24 14.95 -2.58
N VAL A 347 4.46 15.65 -1.47
CA VAL A 347 3.86 15.36 -0.15
C VAL A 347 2.99 16.53 0.35
N LYS A 348 2.56 17.40 -0.56
CA LYS A 348 1.77 18.61 -0.24
C LYS A 348 0.52 18.31 0.57
N GLN A 349 -0.12 17.17 0.29
CA GLN A 349 -1.31 16.68 1.00
C GLN A 349 -0.98 15.77 2.20
N GLY A 350 0.30 15.56 2.49
CA GLY A 350 0.80 14.69 3.55
C GLY A 350 1.40 13.39 3.03
N VAL A 351 2.35 12.84 3.80
CA VAL A 351 3.10 11.62 3.43
C VAL A 351 2.23 10.36 3.37
N TYR A 352 1.11 10.33 4.10
CA TYR A 352 0.21 9.18 4.08
C TYR A 352 -0.47 9.04 2.73
N GLU A 353 -1.21 10.07 2.30
CA GLU A 353 -2.02 9.99 1.09
C GLU A 353 -1.17 9.94 -0.20
N SER A 354 0.04 10.49 -0.15
CA SER A 354 1.03 10.37 -1.22
C SER A 354 1.81 9.06 -1.10
N LEU A 355 2.90 9.06 -0.35
CA LEU A 355 3.91 8.00 -0.37
C LEU A 355 3.40 6.66 0.18
N HIS A 356 2.69 6.66 1.31
CA HIS A 356 2.30 5.40 1.96
C HIS A 356 1.16 4.69 1.21
N ARG A 357 0.14 5.44 0.76
CA ARG A 357 -0.89 4.90 -0.13
C ARG A 357 -0.27 4.34 -1.40
N ASP A 358 0.72 5.01 -1.97
CA ASP A 358 1.39 4.55 -3.18
C ASP A 358 2.16 3.23 -2.96
N LEU A 359 2.81 3.05 -1.80
CA LEU A 359 3.39 1.76 -1.42
C LEU A 359 2.32 0.66 -1.29
N MET A 360 1.20 0.96 -0.63
CA MET A 360 0.10 0.01 -0.45
C MET A 360 -0.48 -0.45 -1.79
N ILE A 361 -0.62 0.43 -2.77
CA ILE A 361 -1.15 0.09 -4.09
C ILE A 361 -0.10 -0.63 -4.94
N GLY A 362 1.12 -0.09 -5.02
CA GLY A 362 2.18 -0.64 -5.88
C GLY A 362 2.63 -2.05 -5.48
N PHE A 363 2.67 -2.32 -4.17
CA PHE A 363 3.06 -3.62 -3.62
C PHE A 363 1.88 -4.43 -3.06
N GLY A 364 0.66 -3.91 -3.20
CA GLY A 364 -0.59 -4.58 -2.84
C GLY A 364 -0.98 -5.69 -3.82
N SER A 365 -2.20 -6.22 -3.68
CA SER A 365 -2.73 -7.23 -4.60
C SER A 365 -3.27 -6.56 -5.84
N TRP A 366 -2.85 -7.07 -7.00
CA TRP A 366 -3.35 -6.63 -8.29
C TRP A 366 -4.34 -7.67 -8.82
N GLU A 367 -5.35 -7.20 -9.55
CA GLU A 367 -6.37 -8.04 -10.18
C GLU A 367 -5.84 -8.77 -11.44
N PHE A 368 -4.63 -8.42 -11.88
CA PHE A 368 -3.96 -9.00 -13.04
C PHE A 368 -2.46 -9.10 -12.79
N ASP A 369 -1.81 -10.00 -13.53
CA ASP A 369 -0.37 -10.09 -13.63
C ASP A 369 0.11 -9.41 -14.94
N PRO A 370 1.09 -8.50 -14.90
CA PRO A 370 1.72 -7.95 -16.11
C PRO A 370 2.19 -8.99 -17.13
N MET A 371 2.65 -10.16 -16.69
CA MET A 371 3.15 -11.25 -17.54
C MET A 371 2.05 -12.07 -18.24
N ASP A 372 0.78 -11.82 -17.90
CA ASP A 372 -0.38 -12.41 -18.60
C ASP A 372 -0.89 -11.51 -19.73
N LEU A 373 -0.27 -10.34 -19.96
CA LEU A 373 -0.68 -9.42 -21.01
C LEU A 373 -0.23 -9.92 -22.39
N GLU A 374 -1.17 -9.88 -23.34
CA GLU A 374 -0.89 -10.06 -24.76
C GLU A 374 -0.31 -8.77 -25.37
N ASN A 375 0.31 -8.90 -26.55
CA ASN A 375 0.82 -7.75 -27.28
C ASN A 375 -0.34 -6.77 -27.57
N PRO A 376 -0.31 -5.52 -27.07
CA PRO A 376 -1.36 -4.53 -27.34
C PRO A 376 -1.34 -4.00 -28.78
N PHE A 377 -0.27 -4.27 -29.54
CA PHE A 377 -0.07 -3.84 -30.92
C PHE A 377 0.20 -5.03 -31.86
N PRO A 378 -0.72 -6.02 -31.98
CA PRO A 378 -0.47 -7.22 -32.77
C PRO A 378 -0.40 -6.93 -34.29
N GLU A 379 -1.12 -5.89 -34.74
CA GLU A 379 -1.14 -5.42 -36.13
C GLU A 379 -0.04 -4.37 -36.41
N GLY A 380 0.83 -4.09 -35.44
CA GLY A 380 1.78 -2.99 -35.49
C GLY A 380 1.14 -1.63 -35.16
N GLY A 381 1.81 -0.54 -35.56
CA GLY A 381 1.34 0.83 -35.32
C GLY A 381 1.56 1.36 -33.89
N GLY A 382 2.28 0.60 -33.06
CA GLY A 382 2.72 1.01 -31.73
C GLY A 382 3.72 0.00 -31.15
N SER A 383 4.40 0.40 -30.08
CA SER A 383 5.44 -0.39 -29.43
C SER A 383 5.42 -0.18 -27.92
N VAL A 384 5.93 -1.17 -27.19
CA VAL A 384 6.17 -1.07 -25.75
C VAL A 384 7.65 -1.24 -25.48
N HIS A 385 8.23 -0.29 -24.75
CA HIS A 385 9.65 -0.30 -24.42
C HIS A 385 9.85 -0.32 -22.91
N ILE A 386 10.82 -1.11 -22.45
CA ILE A 386 11.33 -1.07 -21.07
C ILE A 386 12.79 -0.64 -21.14
N TRP A 387 13.13 0.43 -20.42
CA TRP A 387 14.51 0.89 -20.26
C TRP A 387 14.97 0.67 -18.83
N GLN A 388 16.15 0.08 -18.65
CA GLN A 388 16.67 -0.28 -17.34
C GLN A 388 18.19 -0.10 -17.28
N GLY A 389 18.68 0.60 -16.26
CA GLY A 389 20.09 0.57 -15.89
C GLY A 389 20.44 -0.74 -15.21
N ASP A 390 21.54 -1.39 -15.59
CA ASP A 390 21.96 -2.68 -15.03
C ASP A 390 22.58 -2.58 -13.62
N GLU A 391 23.00 -1.38 -13.22
CA GLU A 391 23.49 -1.04 -11.88
C GLU A 391 22.41 -0.41 -10.98
N ASP A 392 21.15 -0.36 -11.42
CA ASP A 392 20.03 0.17 -10.64
C ASP A 392 19.89 -0.58 -9.29
N ARG A 393 20.08 0.16 -8.20
CA ARG A 393 20.02 -0.36 -6.82
C ARG A 393 18.63 -0.26 -6.20
N LEU A 394 17.72 0.47 -6.81
CA LEU A 394 16.32 0.60 -6.37
C LEU A 394 15.45 -0.49 -6.95
N VAL A 395 15.63 -0.77 -8.25
CA VAL A 395 14.88 -1.77 -8.99
C VAL A 395 15.87 -2.75 -9.62
N PRO A 396 16.05 -3.94 -9.03
CA PRO A 396 16.99 -4.91 -9.59
C PRO A 396 16.63 -5.33 -11.01
N VAL A 397 17.60 -5.18 -11.93
CA VAL A 397 17.48 -5.48 -13.37
C VAL A 397 16.99 -6.91 -13.66
N ILE A 398 17.29 -7.87 -12.77
CA ILE A 398 17.07 -9.30 -13.03
C ILE A 398 15.62 -9.68 -13.29
N LEU A 399 14.66 -8.94 -12.71
CA LEU A 399 13.24 -9.20 -12.95
C LEU A 399 12.74 -8.53 -14.23
N GLN A 400 13.35 -7.43 -14.68
CA GLN A 400 13.03 -6.84 -15.99
C GLN A 400 13.50 -7.73 -17.13
N ARG A 401 14.69 -8.34 -17.00
CA ARG A 401 15.19 -9.36 -17.94
C ARG A 401 14.21 -10.53 -18.07
N TYR A 402 13.65 -11.00 -16.96
CA TYR A 402 12.65 -12.07 -17.00
C TYR A 402 11.34 -11.63 -17.66
N ILE A 403 10.87 -10.42 -17.37
CA ILE A 403 9.66 -9.87 -18.01
C ILE A 403 9.86 -9.79 -19.53
N SER A 404 11.00 -9.29 -20.01
CA SER A 404 11.26 -9.15 -21.45
C SER A 404 11.42 -10.48 -22.17
N GLU A 405 12.01 -11.49 -21.53
CA GLU A 405 12.02 -12.86 -22.05
C GLU A 405 10.61 -13.46 -22.13
N LYS A 406 9.77 -13.20 -21.11
CA LYS A 406 8.40 -13.73 -21.03
C LYS A 406 7.44 -13.04 -21.99
N LEU A 407 7.65 -11.75 -22.26
CA LEU A 407 6.82 -10.89 -23.10
C LEU A 407 7.65 -10.38 -24.29
N PRO A 408 7.87 -11.21 -25.34
CA PRO A 408 8.77 -10.88 -26.44
C PRO A 408 8.29 -9.70 -27.31
N TRP A 409 7.06 -9.24 -27.11
CA TRP A 409 6.52 -8.02 -27.72
C TRP A 409 7.06 -6.73 -27.07
N ILE A 410 7.75 -6.84 -25.93
CA ILE A 410 8.43 -5.71 -25.29
C ILE A 410 9.82 -5.53 -25.89
N GLN A 411 10.09 -4.32 -26.36
CA GLN A 411 11.44 -3.92 -26.74
C GLN A 411 12.22 -3.52 -25.47
N TYR A 412 13.13 -4.39 -25.04
CA TYR A 412 13.93 -4.18 -23.84
C TYR A 412 15.26 -3.49 -24.15
N HIS A 413 15.56 -2.42 -23.41
CA HIS A 413 16.76 -1.61 -23.53
C HIS A 413 17.49 -1.60 -22.19
N GLU A 414 18.58 -2.36 -22.11
CA GLU A 414 19.44 -2.40 -20.94
C GLU A 414 20.64 -1.46 -21.14
N LEU A 415 20.93 -0.65 -20.13
CA LEU A 415 21.98 0.36 -20.16
C LEU A 415 23.14 -0.05 -19.24
N PRO A 416 24.28 -0.50 -19.79
CA PRO A 416 25.45 -0.90 -19.01
C PRO A 416 26.01 0.24 -18.16
N GLY A 417 26.38 -0.07 -16.91
CA GLY A 417 26.95 0.88 -15.95
C GLY A 417 25.99 1.96 -15.48
N SER A 418 24.70 1.86 -15.83
CA SER A 418 23.73 2.92 -15.57
C SER A 418 22.87 2.62 -14.35
N GLY A 419 22.60 3.67 -13.57
CA GLY A 419 21.79 3.59 -12.36
C GLY A 419 20.30 3.89 -12.58
N HIS A 420 19.54 4.11 -11.51
CA HIS A 420 18.10 4.41 -11.57
C HIS A 420 17.79 5.77 -12.21
N LEU A 421 18.74 6.71 -12.14
CA LEU A 421 18.61 8.09 -12.61
C LEU A 421 19.10 8.28 -14.04
N PHE A 422 19.36 7.20 -14.78
CA PHE A 422 19.77 7.25 -16.19
C PHE A 422 18.91 8.20 -17.06
N PRO A 423 17.59 8.41 -16.85
CA PRO A 423 16.83 9.35 -17.67
C PRO A 423 17.31 10.81 -17.57
N HIS A 424 18.09 11.15 -16.53
CA HIS A 424 18.70 12.48 -16.36
C HIS A 424 20.08 12.62 -17.03
N ALA A 425 20.61 11.56 -17.63
CA ALA A 425 21.86 11.61 -18.39
C ALA A 425 21.68 12.44 -19.67
N ASP A 426 22.77 13.07 -20.13
CA ASP A 426 22.74 13.91 -21.33
C ASP A 426 22.37 13.09 -22.57
N GLY A 427 21.53 13.65 -23.44
CA GLY A 427 21.02 12.99 -24.64
C GLY A 427 20.03 11.84 -24.40
N MET A 428 19.88 11.34 -23.17
CA MET A 428 19.04 10.18 -22.88
C MET A 428 17.54 10.43 -23.14
N CYS A 429 17.05 11.62 -22.79
CA CYS A 429 15.66 12.00 -23.06
C CYS A 429 15.34 11.99 -24.56
N GLU A 430 16.24 12.52 -25.38
CA GLU A 430 16.12 12.51 -26.84
C GLU A 430 16.15 11.08 -27.38
N ALA A 431 17.10 10.26 -26.93
CA ALA A 431 17.22 8.86 -27.35
C ALA A 431 15.94 8.07 -27.05
N ILE A 432 15.40 8.20 -25.82
CA ILE A 432 14.16 7.55 -25.40
C ILE A 432 12.98 7.97 -26.31
N LEU A 433 12.85 9.25 -26.61
CA LEU A 433 11.76 9.75 -27.46
C LEU A 433 11.93 9.37 -28.92
N LYS A 434 13.14 9.41 -29.47
CA LYS A 434 13.40 8.95 -30.85
C LYS A 434 13.09 7.47 -31.02
N VAL A 435 13.43 6.62 -30.05
CA VAL A 435 13.03 5.20 -30.05
C VAL A 435 11.52 5.04 -30.01
N LEU A 436 10.84 5.73 -29.09
CA LEU A 436 9.39 5.61 -28.93
C LEU A 436 8.59 6.12 -30.15
N LEU A 437 9.03 7.23 -30.75
CA LEU A 437 8.23 7.96 -31.75
C LEU A 437 8.63 7.64 -33.18
N LEU A 438 9.88 7.28 -33.43
CA LEU A 438 10.43 7.06 -34.77
C LEU A 438 10.84 5.59 -35.02
N ASP A 439 10.75 4.72 -34.00
CA ASP A 439 11.24 3.33 -34.04
C ASP A 439 12.73 3.23 -34.47
N GLN A 440 13.52 4.27 -34.16
CA GLN A 440 14.94 4.31 -34.48
C GLN A 440 15.72 3.38 -33.53
N LYS A 441 16.50 2.44 -34.09
CA LYS A 441 17.46 1.65 -33.29
C LYS A 441 18.56 2.57 -32.76
N VAL A 442 18.65 2.74 -31.44
CA VAL A 442 19.77 3.45 -30.83
C VAL A 442 21.00 2.55 -30.88
N ALA A 443 22.02 2.99 -31.60
CA ALA A 443 23.37 2.47 -31.41
C ALA A 443 23.85 3.04 -30.07
N LEU A 444 23.71 2.27 -28.98
CA LEU A 444 24.35 2.58 -27.72
C LEU A 444 25.87 2.41 -27.93
N SER A 445 26.52 3.45 -28.48
CA SER A 445 27.97 3.47 -28.58
C SER A 445 28.54 3.42 -27.17
N SER A 446 29.54 2.56 -26.99
CA SER A 446 30.32 2.37 -25.77
C SER A 446 30.49 3.67 -24.97
N THR A 447 30.28 3.55 -23.67
CA THR A 447 30.37 4.52 -22.57
C THR A 447 31.71 5.28 -22.47
N GLU A 448 32.17 5.90 -23.55
CA GLU A 448 33.39 6.71 -23.56
C GLU A 448 33.12 8.21 -23.70
N ASN A 449 31.87 8.66 -23.91
CA ASN A 449 31.51 10.08 -23.94
C ASN A 449 30.11 10.39 -23.35
N LEU A 450 29.71 9.70 -22.27
CA LEU A 450 28.53 10.06 -21.46
C LEU A 450 28.93 10.36 -20.02
#